data_AF-A0A0Q9WP15-F1
#
_entry.id   AF-A0A0Q9WP15-F1
#
_cell.length_a   1.000
_cell.length_b   1.000
_cell.length_c   1.000
_cell.angle_alpha   90.00
_cell.angle_beta   90.00
_cell.angle_gamma   90.00
#
_symmetry.space_group_name_H-M   'P 1'
#
loop_
_entity.id
_entity.type
_entity.pdbx_description
1 polymer ?
#
loop_
_entity_poly.entity_id
_entity_poly.type
_entity_poly.pdbx_seq_one_letter_code
_entity_poly.pdbx_strand_id
1 'polypeptide(L)'
;MDSNFKNFKYMQLHQVLLKLQPLKQYYDDSGHKNTFKTQEDVQKICGDFLKALKKDLSLEEITSLYSAAIMLLILGDPEIQNQRLELLNDCFNYSDMLKPTMIDYATRELLDNLKFAASLAENHTDYDYMLYLLWAIPHIITASETGKMISLGLLRAFIAELTSSSPVVMHIYRNVEAILDEWTLKKTYTLVKSFALILAAAALNSNNAALKQAGYRGFELPQAETCTEISEWFKILRNKLEEKHKADKCKAGLMLVRFIDFNILNLLPEAGNEIASEAGNEAVRNKRISF
;
A
#
# COMPACT_ATOMS: atom_id res chain seq x y z
N MET A 1 -1.03 -13.24 -10.94
CA MET A 1 -0.62 -13.85 -9.66
C MET A 1 -1.88 -13.96 -8.85
N ASP A 2 -2.45 -15.16 -8.75
CA ASP A 2 -3.58 -15.37 -7.85
C ASP A 2 -3.09 -15.12 -6.43
N SER A 3 -3.89 -14.34 -5.71
CA SER A 3 -3.62 -13.83 -4.39
C SER A 3 -3.53 -14.95 -3.36
N ASN A 4 -2.32 -15.49 -3.18
CA ASN A 4 -1.89 -16.14 -1.93
C ASN A 4 -1.83 -15.15 -0.75
N PHE A 5 -2.53 -14.01 -0.80
CA PHE A 5 -2.81 -13.17 0.37
C PHE A 5 -3.67 -13.91 1.41
N LYS A 6 -4.20 -15.10 1.07
CA LYS A 6 -4.95 -16.06 1.92
C LYS A 6 -4.19 -16.60 3.14
N ASN A 7 -3.01 -16.08 3.46
CA ASN A 7 -2.20 -16.61 4.56
C ASN A 7 -2.41 -15.89 5.90
N PHE A 8 -3.08 -14.73 5.93
CA PHE A 8 -3.39 -14.08 7.20
C PHE A 8 -4.53 -14.82 7.92
N LYS A 9 -4.24 -15.36 9.10
CA LYS A 9 -5.14 -16.22 9.87
C LYS A 9 -5.70 -15.51 11.10
N TYR A 10 -6.86 -15.99 11.55
CA TYR A 10 -7.51 -15.59 12.81
C TYR A 10 -6.57 -15.55 14.02
N MET A 11 -5.68 -16.54 14.16
CA MET A 11 -4.68 -16.56 15.24
C MET A 11 -3.71 -15.39 15.18
N GLN A 12 -3.29 -14.97 13.98
CA GLN A 12 -2.41 -13.81 13.82
C GLN A 12 -3.17 -12.53 14.17
N LEU A 13 -4.41 -12.37 13.67
CA LEU A 13 -5.27 -11.25 14.05
C LEU A 13 -5.39 -11.15 15.58
N HIS A 14 -5.64 -12.27 16.27
CA HIS A 14 -5.78 -12.28 17.71
C HIS A 14 -4.52 -11.82 18.44
N GLN A 15 -3.35 -12.34 18.07
CA GLN A 15 -2.09 -11.93 18.66
C GLN A 15 -1.79 -10.44 18.42
N VAL A 16 -2.13 -9.91 17.25
CA VAL A 16 -1.92 -8.49 16.98
C VAL A 16 -2.91 -7.62 17.76
N LEU A 17 -4.18 -7.99 17.83
CA LEU A 17 -5.15 -7.27 18.66
C LEU A 17 -4.69 -7.21 20.13
N LEU A 18 -4.16 -8.30 20.67
CA LEU A 18 -3.54 -8.31 22.01
C LEU A 18 -2.35 -7.35 22.14
N LYS A 19 -1.58 -7.11 21.07
CA LYS A 19 -0.50 -6.11 21.07
C LYS A 19 -1.06 -4.68 21.04
N LEU A 20 -2.21 -4.46 20.42
CA LEU A 20 -2.90 -3.17 20.31
C LEU A 20 -3.63 -2.81 21.62
N GLN A 21 -2.86 -2.64 22.71
CA GLN A 21 -3.36 -2.32 24.04
C GLN A 21 -4.37 -1.16 24.10
N PRO A 22 -4.22 -0.06 23.32
CA PRO A 22 -5.21 1.03 23.32
C PRO A 22 -6.63 0.56 22.94
N LEU A 23 -6.76 -0.51 22.16
CA LEU A 23 -8.06 -1.03 21.73
C LEU A 23 -8.69 -2.02 22.70
N LYS A 24 -7.97 -2.42 23.76
CA LYS A 24 -8.38 -3.51 24.65
C LYS A 24 -9.78 -3.32 25.21
N GLN A 25 -10.11 -2.08 25.58
CA GLN A 25 -11.43 -1.72 26.11
C GLN A 25 -12.59 -1.87 25.12
N TYR A 26 -12.32 -2.06 23.83
CA TYR A 26 -13.37 -2.20 22.81
C TYR A 26 -13.59 -3.66 22.39
N TYR A 27 -12.72 -4.58 22.80
CA TYR A 27 -12.86 -6.01 22.46
C TYR A 27 -12.72 -6.96 23.65
N ASP A 28 -12.39 -6.51 24.86
CA ASP A 28 -12.12 -7.34 26.06
C ASP A 28 -13.12 -7.12 27.21
N ASP A 29 -14.35 -6.69 26.91
CA ASP A 29 -15.35 -6.27 27.91
C ASP A 29 -15.88 -7.40 28.83
N SER A 30 -15.47 -8.67 28.67
CA SER A 30 -16.09 -9.80 29.40
C SER A 30 -15.15 -10.74 30.16
N GLY A 31 -13.84 -10.49 30.26
CA GLY A 31 -12.93 -11.37 31.01
C GLY A 31 -12.94 -12.84 30.55
N HIS A 32 -13.55 -13.12 29.40
CA HIS A 32 -13.52 -14.39 28.70
C HIS A 32 -12.43 -14.28 27.65
N LYS A 33 -11.56 -15.30 27.57
CA LYS A 33 -10.57 -15.43 26.50
C LYS A 33 -11.31 -15.31 25.17
N ASN A 34 -11.37 -14.11 24.59
CA ASN A 34 -11.95 -13.88 23.28
C ASN A 34 -10.99 -14.48 22.26
N THR A 35 -11.11 -15.79 22.06
CA THR A 35 -10.39 -16.47 21.01
C THR A 35 -11.10 -16.13 19.72
N PHE A 36 -10.62 -15.10 19.00
CA PHE A 36 -11.13 -14.75 17.69
C PHE A 36 -10.83 -15.91 16.74
N LYS A 37 -11.81 -16.78 16.57
CA LYS A 37 -11.67 -18.04 15.83
C LYS A 37 -12.74 -18.18 14.76
N THR A 38 -13.77 -17.35 14.82
CA THR A 38 -14.94 -17.42 13.95
C THR A 38 -15.19 -16.11 13.22
N GLN A 39 -15.95 -16.19 12.13
CA GLN A 39 -16.42 -15.03 11.39
C GLN A 39 -17.34 -14.14 12.24
N GLU A 40 -18.16 -14.72 13.12
CA GLU A 40 -19.02 -13.99 14.06
C GLU A 40 -18.20 -13.12 15.03
N ASP A 41 -17.07 -13.65 15.53
CA ASP A 41 -16.14 -12.88 16.37
C ASP A 41 -15.62 -11.65 15.63
N VAL A 42 -15.28 -11.80 14.35
CA VAL A 42 -14.78 -10.71 13.51
C VAL A 42 -15.85 -9.67 13.24
N GLN A 43 -17.08 -10.08 12.91
CA GLN A 43 -18.21 -9.16 12.73
C GLN A 43 -18.48 -8.35 14.00
N LYS A 44 -18.41 -9.01 15.17
CA LYS A 44 -18.57 -8.35 16.46
C LYS A 44 -17.50 -7.29 16.69
N ILE A 45 -16.22 -7.64 16.51
CA ILE A 45 -15.11 -6.68 16.65
C ILE A 45 -15.27 -5.50 15.68
N CYS A 46 -15.61 -5.76 14.42
CA CYS A 46 -15.85 -4.70 13.44
C CYS A 46 -16.95 -3.76 13.94
N GLY A 47 -18.06 -4.31 14.45
CA GLY A 47 -19.16 -3.53 15.02
C GLY A 47 -18.74 -2.74 16.26
N ASP A 48 -17.90 -3.30 17.13
CA ASP A 48 -17.45 -2.64 18.35
C ASP A 48 -16.44 -1.51 18.06
N PHE A 49 -15.56 -1.68 17.06
CA PHE A 49 -14.70 -0.60 16.57
C PHE A 49 -15.48 0.51 15.85
N LEU A 50 -16.48 0.18 15.04
CA LEU A 50 -17.39 1.19 14.46
C LEU A 50 -18.12 2.00 15.53
N LYS A 51 -18.49 1.38 16.67
CA LYS A 51 -19.04 2.11 17.82
C LYS A 51 -17.98 2.97 18.52
N ALA A 52 -16.73 2.48 18.62
CA ALA A 52 -15.63 3.23 19.22
C ALA A 52 -15.35 4.54 18.46
N LEU A 53 -15.45 4.53 17.13
CA LEU A 53 -15.32 5.72 16.28
C LEU A 53 -16.38 6.82 16.54
N LYS A 54 -17.42 6.54 17.34
CA LYS A 54 -18.40 7.55 17.80
C LYS A 54 -17.98 8.26 19.08
N LYS A 55 -16.83 7.90 19.66
CA LYS A 55 -16.27 8.47 20.89
C LYS A 55 -15.09 9.39 20.55
N ASP A 56 -14.65 10.17 21.53
CA ASP A 56 -13.39 10.90 21.45
C ASP A 56 -12.23 9.93 21.69
N LEU A 57 -11.42 9.71 20.65
CA LEU A 57 -10.31 8.78 20.66
C LEU A 57 -8.98 9.52 20.74
N SER A 58 -8.06 8.96 21.51
CA SER A 58 -6.65 9.38 21.52
C SER A 58 -5.93 9.01 20.22
N LEU A 59 -4.78 9.65 19.96
CA LEU A 59 -3.95 9.32 18.80
C LEU A 59 -3.51 7.84 18.78
N GLU A 60 -3.23 7.27 19.96
CA GLU A 60 -2.82 5.87 20.11
C GLU A 60 -3.96 4.91 19.75
N GLU A 61 -5.19 5.24 20.13
CA GLU A 61 -6.39 4.48 19.76
C GLU A 61 -6.66 4.57 18.27
N ILE A 62 -6.62 5.77 17.69
CA ILE A 62 -6.80 5.98 16.24
C ILE A 62 -5.75 5.20 15.44
N THR A 63 -4.48 5.29 15.85
CA THR A 63 -3.37 4.59 15.19
C THR A 63 -3.52 3.08 15.28
N SER A 64 -3.97 2.59 16.45
CA SER A 64 -4.26 1.17 16.64
C SER A 64 -5.44 0.72 15.78
N LEU A 65 -6.48 1.55 15.64
CA LEU A 65 -7.63 1.29 14.78
C LEU A 65 -7.23 1.16 13.31
N TYR A 66 -6.29 1.97 12.81
CA TYR A 66 -5.76 1.79 11.45
C TYR A 66 -5.16 0.40 11.26
N SER A 67 -4.31 -0.02 12.20
CA SER A 67 -3.65 -1.34 12.15
C SER A 67 -4.69 -2.46 12.18
N ALA A 68 -5.66 -2.37 13.09
CA ALA A 68 -6.73 -3.35 13.23
C ALA A 68 -7.62 -3.42 11.99
N ALA A 69 -8.08 -2.28 11.46
CA ALA A 69 -8.93 -2.23 10.28
C ALA A 69 -8.26 -2.84 9.05
N ILE A 70 -6.96 -2.56 8.85
CA ILE A 70 -6.18 -3.17 7.77
C ILE A 70 -6.09 -4.69 7.94
N MET A 71 -5.78 -5.18 9.13
CA MET A 71 -5.68 -6.63 9.39
C MET A 71 -7.02 -7.36 9.24
N LEU A 72 -8.11 -6.72 9.68
CA LEU A 72 -9.47 -7.23 9.48
C LEU A 72 -9.81 -7.28 8.00
N LEU A 73 -9.40 -6.28 7.20
CA LEU A 73 -9.60 -6.27 5.76
C LEU A 73 -8.83 -7.38 5.03
N ILE A 74 -7.59 -7.66 5.45
CA ILE A 74 -6.74 -8.69 4.83
C ILE A 74 -7.18 -10.12 5.19
N LEU A 75 -7.90 -10.30 6.29
CA LEU A 75 -8.45 -11.60 6.68
C LEU A 75 -9.39 -12.12 5.57
N GLY A 76 -9.01 -13.18 4.86
CA GLY A 76 -9.48 -13.49 3.50
C GLY A 76 -10.93 -13.96 3.28
N ASP A 77 -11.88 -13.57 4.14
CA ASP A 77 -13.30 -13.96 4.03
C ASP A 77 -14.13 -12.94 3.22
N PRO A 78 -14.67 -13.32 2.05
CA PRO A 78 -15.34 -12.39 1.14
C PRO A 78 -16.72 -11.92 1.65
N GLU A 79 -17.41 -12.69 2.48
CA GLU A 79 -18.80 -12.41 2.89
C GLU A 79 -18.95 -11.12 3.72
N ILE A 80 -17.90 -10.73 4.43
CA ILE A 80 -17.91 -9.56 5.33
C ILE A 80 -16.97 -8.45 4.86
N GLN A 81 -16.58 -8.50 3.58
CA GLN A 81 -15.66 -7.53 2.99
C GLN A 81 -16.23 -6.11 3.02
N ASN A 82 -17.54 -5.93 2.82
CA ASN A 82 -18.18 -4.60 2.84
C ASN A 82 -18.07 -3.93 4.21
N GLN A 83 -18.36 -4.66 5.29
CA GLN A 83 -18.28 -4.10 6.66
C GLN A 83 -16.83 -3.77 7.05
N ARG A 84 -15.86 -4.56 6.58
CA ARG A 84 -14.43 -4.28 6.81
C ARG A 84 -13.95 -3.06 6.02
N LEU A 85 -14.46 -2.87 4.81
CA LEU A 85 -14.20 -1.67 4.01
C LEU A 85 -14.85 -0.43 4.64
N GLU A 86 -16.09 -0.55 5.15
CA GLU A 86 -16.75 0.50 5.92
C GLU A 86 -15.92 0.90 7.14
N LEU A 87 -15.50 -0.08 7.95
CA LEU A 87 -14.61 0.17 9.09
C LEU A 87 -13.30 0.86 8.68
N LEU A 88 -12.66 0.40 7.61
CA LEU A 88 -11.43 1.02 7.09
C LEU A 88 -11.68 2.49 6.74
N ASN A 89 -12.72 2.76 5.96
CA ASN A 89 -13.07 4.11 5.54
C ASN A 89 -13.37 5.01 6.73
N ASP A 90 -14.15 4.53 7.70
CA ASP A 90 -14.52 5.32 8.87
C ASP A 90 -13.30 5.59 9.77
N CYS A 91 -12.39 4.62 9.93
CA CYS A 91 -11.15 4.82 10.68
C CYS A 91 -10.31 5.92 10.06
N PHE A 92 -10.04 5.84 8.75
CA PHE A 92 -9.17 6.80 8.07
C PHE A 92 -9.82 8.17 7.89
N ASN A 93 -11.15 8.27 7.83
CA ASN A 93 -11.87 9.54 7.82
C ASN A 93 -12.05 10.18 9.20
N TYR A 94 -11.95 9.39 10.28
CA TYR A 94 -12.06 9.91 11.66
C TYR A 94 -11.09 11.07 11.92
N SER A 95 -9.91 11.05 11.30
CA SER A 95 -8.86 12.03 11.53
C SER A 95 -8.24 12.54 10.23
N ASP A 96 -9.07 12.99 9.29
CA ASP A 96 -8.64 13.60 8.01
C ASP A 96 -7.84 14.93 8.17
N MET A 97 -7.38 15.25 9.39
CA MET A 97 -6.59 16.44 9.74
C MET A 97 -5.44 16.14 10.71
N LEU A 98 -4.89 14.92 10.71
CA LEU A 98 -3.67 14.64 11.49
C LEU A 98 -2.55 15.59 11.07
N LYS A 99 -1.72 16.01 12.04
CA LYS A 99 -0.51 16.79 11.77
C LYS A 99 0.57 15.90 11.16
N PRO A 100 1.54 16.45 10.40
CA PRO A 100 2.61 15.65 9.80
C PRO A 100 3.36 14.73 10.78
N THR A 101 3.63 15.19 12.00
CA THR A 101 4.29 14.38 13.03
C THR A 101 3.43 13.22 13.52
N MET A 102 2.10 13.39 13.54
CA MET A 102 1.15 12.34 13.92
C MET A 102 1.02 11.29 12.81
N ILE A 103 1.10 11.71 11.54
CA ILE A 103 1.15 10.80 10.40
C ILE A 103 2.44 9.98 10.39
N ASP A 104 3.58 10.61 10.66
CA ASP A 104 4.86 9.91 10.79
C ASP A 104 4.85 8.90 11.95
N TYR A 105 4.26 9.26 13.09
CA TYR A 105 4.00 8.31 14.18
C TYR A 105 3.11 7.14 13.73
N ALA A 106 1.94 7.45 13.15
CA ALA A 106 0.99 6.43 12.72
C ALA A 106 1.57 5.48 11.66
N THR A 107 2.38 6.00 10.74
CA THR A 107 3.05 5.23 9.69
C THR A 107 4.04 4.23 10.28
N ARG A 108 4.84 4.65 11.27
CA ARG A 108 5.82 3.78 11.96
C ARG A 108 5.13 2.70 12.78
N GLU A 109 4.15 3.06 13.60
CA GLU A 109 3.40 2.11 14.41
C GLU A 109 2.69 1.06 13.55
N LEU A 110 2.04 1.50 12.47
CA LEU A 110 1.37 0.60 11.54
C LEU A 110 2.36 -0.36 10.86
N LEU A 111 3.53 0.13 10.46
CA LEU A 111 4.59 -0.71 9.90
C LEU A 111 5.05 -1.77 10.91
N ASP A 112 5.30 -1.38 12.16
CA ASP A 112 5.76 -2.29 13.22
C ASP A 112 4.70 -3.33 13.61
N ASN A 113 3.43 -2.95 13.60
CA ASN A 113 2.33 -3.86 13.87
C ASN A 113 2.14 -4.88 12.75
N LEU A 114 2.37 -4.50 11.49
CA LEU A 114 2.27 -5.41 10.36
C LEU A 114 3.49 -6.30 10.18
N LYS A 115 4.69 -5.81 10.50
CA LYS A 115 5.90 -6.64 10.64
C LYS A 115 5.68 -7.70 11.72
N PHE A 116 5.17 -7.31 12.87
CA PHE A 116 4.79 -8.25 13.93
C PHE A 116 3.76 -9.27 13.42
N ALA A 117 2.68 -8.82 12.78
CA ALA A 117 1.64 -9.69 12.24
C ALA A 117 2.20 -10.75 11.25
N ALA A 118 3.12 -10.34 10.36
CA ALA A 118 3.76 -11.22 9.41
C ALA A 118 4.74 -12.21 10.09
N SER A 119 5.48 -11.78 11.11
CA SER A 119 6.42 -12.64 11.86
C SER A 119 5.75 -13.83 12.55
N LEU A 120 4.44 -13.74 12.80
CA LEU A 120 3.64 -14.82 13.37
C LEU A 120 3.33 -15.95 12.37
N ALA A 121 3.62 -15.79 11.08
CA ALA A 121 3.47 -16.87 10.10
C ALA A 121 4.68 -17.80 10.11
N GLU A 122 4.42 -19.12 10.11
CA GLU A 122 5.44 -20.18 10.20
C GLU A 122 6.50 -20.10 9.09
N ASN A 123 6.11 -19.69 7.88
CA ASN A 123 6.99 -19.58 6.71
C ASN A 123 7.10 -18.13 6.20
N HIS A 124 7.16 -17.16 7.12
CA HIS A 124 7.26 -15.76 6.72
C HIS A 124 8.59 -15.46 6.03
N THR A 125 8.52 -14.55 5.08
CA THR A 125 9.65 -13.87 4.46
C THR A 125 9.71 -12.44 4.98
N ASP A 126 10.90 -11.85 4.95
CA ASP A 126 11.14 -10.48 5.45
C ASP A 126 10.24 -9.42 4.81
N TYR A 127 9.59 -9.70 3.68
CA TYR A 127 8.74 -8.76 2.93
C TYR A 127 7.28 -9.23 2.79
N ASP A 128 6.82 -10.22 3.55
CA ASP A 128 5.41 -10.65 3.51
C ASP A 128 4.44 -9.57 4.01
N TYR A 129 4.84 -8.80 5.01
CA TYR A 129 4.04 -7.67 5.51
C TYR A 129 3.84 -6.61 4.40
N MET A 130 4.84 -6.39 3.54
CA MET A 130 4.75 -5.44 2.43
C MET A 130 3.68 -5.87 1.45
N LEU A 131 3.57 -7.18 1.20
CA LEU A 131 2.58 -7.75 0.30
C LEU A 131 1.16 -7.58 0.83
N TYR A 132 0.93 -7.86 2.11
CA TYR A 132 -0.35 -7.60 2.76
C TYR A 132 -0.77 -6.13 2.61
N LEU A 133 0.17 -5.21 2.84
CA LEU A 133 -0.08 -3.78 2.68
C LEU A 133 -0.30 -3.37 1.23
N LEU A 134 0.48 -3.89 0.28
CA LEU A 134 0.27 -3.59 -1.14
C LEU A 134 -1.09 -4.03 -1.67
N TRP A 135 -1.77 -4.94 -0.97
CA TRP A 135 -3.15 -5.28 -1.27
C TRP A 135 -4.15 -4.29 -0.62
N ALA A 136 -3.90 -3.86 0.63
CA ALA A 136 -4.76 -2.93 1.34
C ALA A 136 -4.63 -1.46 0.88
N ILE A 137 -3.44 -1.03 0.47
CA ILE A 137 -3.08 0.37 0.15
C ILE A 137 -4.05 1.06 -0.83
N PRO A 138 -4.50 0.43 -1.94
CA PRO A 138 -5.49 1.07 -2.81
C PRO A 138 -6.75 1.51 -2.07
N HIS A 139 -7.24 0.70 -1.11
CA HIS A 139 -8.41 1.03 -0.30
C HIS A 139 -8.11 2.16 0.69
N ILE A 140 -6.91 2.17 1.28
CA ILE A 140 -6.47 3.21 2.22
C ILE A 140 -6.30 4.57 1.50
N ILE A 141 -5.69 4.59 0.31
CA ILE A 141 -5.50 5.81 -0.49
C ILE A 141 -6.84 6.46 -0.82
N THR A 142 -7.85 5.65 -1.14
CA THR A 142 -9.19 6.16 -1.48
C THR A 142 -10.05 6.52 -0.27
N ALA A 143 -9.66 6.08 0.92
CA ALA A 143 -10.46 6.29 2.13
C ALA A 143 -10.43 7.74 2.61
N SER A 144 -9.26 8.38 2.68
CA SER A 144 -9.08 9.77 3.13
C SER A 144 -7.71 10.34 2.70
N GLU A 145 -7.52 11.66 2.83
CA GLU A 145 -6.20 12.27 2.56
C GLU A 145 -5.17 11.84 3.63
N THR A 146 -5.58 11.67 4.89
CA THR A 146 -4.72 11.04 5.92
C THR A 146 -4.29 9.63 5.50
N GLY A 147 -5.22 8.80 5.01
CA GLY A 147 -4.92 7.46 4.53
C GLY A 147 -3.94 7.46 3.35
N LYS A 148 -4.12 8.39 2.42
CA LYS A 148 -3.19 8.61 1.30
C LYS A 148 -1.80 9.00 1.77
N MET A 149 -1.67 9.91 2.74
CA MET A 149 -0.36 10.31 3.29
C MET A 149 0.36 9.15 3.98
N ILE A 150 -0.34 8.39 4.83
CA ILE A 150 0.19 7.18 5.47
C ILE A 150 0.63 6.17 4.40
N SER A 151 -0.22 5.93 3.39
CA SER A 151 0.08 5.00 2.29
C SER A 151 1.34 5.39 1.52
N LEU A 152 1.48 6.66 1.15
CA LEU A 152 2.68 7.15 0.46
C LEU A 152 3.94 7.02 1.33
N GLY A 153 3.82 7.25 2.64
CA GLY A 153 4.89 7.01 3.62
C GLY A 153 5.33 5.54 3.64
N LEU A 154 4.37 4.61 3.74
CA LEU A 154 4.63 3.17 3.73
C LEU A 154 5.28 2.70 2.43
N LEU A 155 4.76 3.12 1.27
CA LEU A 155 5.31 2.73 -0.03
C LEU A 155 6.77 3.16 -0.19
N ARG A 156 7.14 4.33 0.33
CA ARG A 156 8.53 4.81 0.35
C ARG A 156 9.41 4.01 1.30
N ALA A 157 8.89 3.69 2.49
CA ALA A 157 9.59 2.82 3.43
C ALA A 157 9.88 1.45 2.80
N PHE A 158 8.94 0.88 2.02
CA PHE A 158 9.16 -0.39 1.31
C PHE A 158 10.28 -0.29 0.30
N ILE A 159 10.27 0.75 -0.53
CA ILE A 159 11.31 0.98 -1.53
C ILE A 159 12.68 1.09 -0.85
N ALA A 160 12.78 1.85 0.24
CA ALA A 160 14.00 2.02 1.01
C ALA A 160 14.52 0.69 1.58
N GLU A 161 13.64 -0.07 2.24
CA GLU A 161 13.98 -1.36 2.86
C GLU A 161 14.39 -2.41 1.82
N LEU A 162 13.67 -2.50 0.70
CA LEU A 162 13.99 -3.43 -0.37
C LEU A 162 15.34 -3.16 -1.01
N THR A 163 15.69 -1.88 -1.17
CA THR A 163 16.89 -1.42 -1.89
C THR A 163 18.10 -1.27 -0.97
N SER A 164 17.97 -1.58 0.32
CA SER A 164 19.02 -1.39 1.35
C SER A 164 19.65 0.01 1.30
N SER A 165 18.85 1.01 0.90
CA SER A 165 19.29 2.37 0.63
C SER A 165 18.45 3.36 1.41
N SER A 166 19.01 4.55 1.66
CA SER A 166 18.24 5.70 2.15
C SER A 166 16.97 5.88 1.31
N PRO A 167 15.81 6.33 1.87
CA PRO A 167 14.52 6.48 1.17
C PRO A 167 14.51 7.45 -0.03
N VAL A 168 15.69 7.88 -0.48
CA VAL A 168 15.90 8.64 -1.70
C VAL A 168 15.87 7.68 -2.90
N VAL A 169 14.84 7.83 -3.74
CA VAL A 169 14.60 7.12 -5.01
C VAL A 169 15.85 7.03 -5.91
N MET A 170 16.78 7.99 -5.79
CA MET A 170 18.01 8.08 -6.57
C MET A 170 19.02 6.93 -6.35
N HIS A 171 18.92 6.12 -5.30
CA HIS A 171 19.85 4.99 -5.12
C HIS A 171 19.44 3.70 -5.82
N ILE A 172 18.21 3.63 -6.32
CA ILE A 172 17.73 2.50 -7.11
C ILE A 172 18.52 2.36 -8.42
N TYR A 173 18.96 3.50 -8.98
CA TYR A 173 19.73 3.56 -10.22
C TYR A 173 21.00 2.70 -10.22
N ARG A 174 21.65 2.52 -9.06
CA ARG A 174 22.92 1.77 -8.97
C ARG A 174 22.74 0.26 -8.82
N ASN A 175 21.53 -0.18 -8.48
CA ASN A 175 21.27 -1.55 -8.04
C ASN A 175 20.32 -2.33 -8.97
N VAL A 176 19.97 -1.77 -10.14
CA VAL A 176 19.06 -2.42 -11.11
C VAL A 176 19.56 -3.81 -11.51
N GLU A 177 20.87 -3.97 -11.68
CA GLU A 177 21.48 -5.27 -12.01
C GLU A 177 21.40 -6.26 -10.84
N ALA A 178 21.73 -5.82 -9.62
CA ALA A 178 21.59 -6.63 -8.41
C ALA A 178 20.12 -7.04 -8.13
N ILE A 179 19.16 -6.16 -8.45
CA ILE A 179 17.71 -6.47 -8.37
C ILE A 179 17.34 -7.61 -9.31
N LEU A 180 18.02 -7.78 -10.44
CA LEU A 180 17.63 -8.72 -11.50
C LEU A 180 18.26 -10.11 -11.33
N ASP A 181 19.47 -10.15 -10.78
CA ASP A 181 20.24 -11.38 -10.60
C ASP A 181 19.92 -12.06 -9.25
N GLU A 182 19.72 -11.29 -8.18
CA GLU A 182 19.59 -11.85 -6.82
C GLU A 182 18.14 -11.91 -6.32
N TRP A 183 17.23 -11.08 -6.85
CA TRP A 183 15.90 -10.98 -6.25
C TRP A 183 14.93 -12.02 -6.79
N THR A 184 14.06 -12.50 -5.89
CA THR A 184 12.92 -13.32 -6.27
C THR A 184 11.90 -12.48 -7.05
N LEU A 185 11.14 -13.11 -7.94
CA LEU A 185 10.05 -12.46 -8.68
C LEU A 185 9.05 -11.76 -7.75
N LYS A 186 8.84 -12.32 -6.55
CA LYS A 186 7.97 -11.76 -5.51
C LYS A 186 8.53 -10.45 -4.95
N LYS A 187 9.84 -10.39 -4.66
CA LYS A 187 10.52 -9.17 -4.20
C LYS A 187 10.52 -8.08 -5.29
N THR A 188 10.77 -8.46 -6.55
CA THR A 188 10.68 -7.54 -7.70
C THR A 188 9.26 -7.00 -7.89
N TYR A 189 8.24 -7.85 -7.76
CA TYR A 189 6.83 -7.43 -7.81
C TYR A 189 6.50 -6.42 -6.72
N THR A 190 6.97 -6.63 -5.48
CA THR A 190 6.75 -5.68 -4.37
C THR A 190 7.31 -4.29 -4.70
N LEU A 191 8.53 -4.22 -5.26
CA LEU A 191 9.14 -2.96 -5.67
C LEU A 191 8.33 -2.27 -6.78
N VAL A 192 8.05 -3.00 -7.86
CA VAL A 192 7.32 -2.49 -9.03
C VAL A 192 5.94 -1.98 -8.63
N LYS A 193 5.19 -2.77 -7.85
CA LYS A 193 3.85 -2.38 -7.41
C LYS A 193 3.89 -1.18 -6.47
N SER A 194 4.90 -1.08 -5.60
CA SER A 194 5.06 0.08 -4.73
C SER A 194 5.25 1.37 -5.53
N PHE A 195 6.11 1.31 -6.56
CA PHE A 195 6.32 2.44 -7.47
C PHE A 195 5.07 2.82 -8.24
N ALA A 196 4.39 1.84 -8.83
CA ALA A 196 3.17 2.09 -9.60
C ALA A 196 2.10 2.78 -8.75
N LEU A 197 1.93 2.39 -7.49
CA LEU A 197 0.97 3.02 -6.57
C LEU A 197 1.36 4.45 -6.22
N ILE A 198 2.65 4.75 -6.02
CA ILE A 198 3.12 6.13 -5.81
C ILE A 198 2.81 7.00 -7.03
N LEU A 199 3.15 6.51 -8.23
CA LEU A 199 2.92 7.23 -9.47
C LEU A 199 1.43 7.49 -9.71
N ALA A 200 0.59 6.46 -9.55
CA ALA A 200 -0.86 6.59 -9.70
C ALA A 200 -1.46 7.59 -8.69
N ALA A 201 -1.06 7.51 -7.42
CA ALA A 201 -1.56 8.41 -6.38
C ALA A 201 -1.22 9.89 -6.64
N ALA A 202 -0.06 10.14 -7.24
CA ALA A 202 0.40 11.50 -7.53
C ALA A 202 -0.12 12.03 -8.89
N ALA A 203 -0.22 11.18 -9.92
CA ALA A 203 -0.77 11.52 -11.23
C ALA A 203 -2.27 11.87 -11.18
N LEU A 204 -3.05 11.16 -10.35
CA LEU A 204 -4.50 11.36 -10.26
C LEU A 204 -4.93 12.58 -9.42
N ASN A 205 -4.03 13.20 -8.65
CA ASN A 205 -4.38 14.21 -7.65
C ASN A 205 -3.65 15.56 -7.82
N SER A 206 -3.54 16.05 -9.05
CA SER A 206 -2.91 17.34 -9.35
C SER A 206 -1.51 17.48 -8.71
N ASN A 207 -0.68 16.44 -8.80
CA ASN A 207 0.65 16.39 -8.20
C ASN A 207 0.65 16.65 -6.67
N ASN A 208 -0.38 16.15 -5.98
CA ASN A 208 -0.53 16.24 -4.53
C ASN A 208 -0.59 17.68 -3.97
N ALA A 209 -1.19 18.60 -4.73
CA ALA A 209 -1.29 20.02 -4.33
C ALA A 209 -1.91 20.24 -2.94
N ALA A 210 -2.94 19.48 -2.58
CA ALA A 210 -3.58 19.55 -1.26
C ALA A 210 -2.60 19.18 -0.13
N LEU A 211 -1.75 18.17 -0.34
CA LEU A 211 -0.71 17.75 0.62
C LEU A 211 0.30 18.88 0.82
N LYS A 212 0.75 19.49 -0.28
CA LYS A 212 1.68 20.62 -0.23
C LYS A 212 1.11 21.81 0.53
N GLN A 213 -0.17 22.12 0.32
CA GLN A 213 -0.87 23.19 1.03
C GLN A 213 -1.01 22.89 2.53
N ALA A 214 -1.24 21.63 2.91
CA ALA A 214 -1.29 21.18 4.29
C ALA A 214 0.11 21.05 4.96
N GLY A 215 1.19 21.47 4.28
CA GLY A 215 2.54 21.52 4.82
C GLY A 215 3.36 20.24 4.63
N TYR A 216 2.82 19.24 3.93
CA TYR A 216 3.52 18.00 3.64
C TYR A 216 4.53 18.20 2.51
N ARG A 217 5.77 17.77 2.75
CA ARG A 217 6.89 17.91 1.81
C ARG A 217 7.37 16.55 1.33
N GLY A 218 7.99 16.56 0.16
CA GLY A 218 8.61 15.38 -0.42
C GLY A 218 7.64 14.43 -1.11
N PHE A 219 6.32 14.65 -1.12
CA PHE A 219 5.32 13.83 -1.85
C PHE A 219 5.09 14.26 -3.30
N GLU A 220 5.94 15.14 -3.81
CA GLU A 220 5.88 15.67 -5.18
C GLU A 220 6.38 14.60 -6.17
N LEU A 221 5.81 14.59 -7.38
CA LEU A 221 6.36 13.78 -8.47
C LEU A 221 7.78 14.21 -8.81
N PRO A 222 8.61 13.28 -9.31
CA PRO A 222 9.93 13.61 -9.82
C PRO A 222 9.85 14.68 -10.92
N GLN A 223 10.87 15.54 -11.00
CA GLN A 223 10.98 16.52 -12.10
C GLN A 223 11.25 15.82 -13.43
N ALA A 224 11.07 16.50 -14.56
CA ALA A 224 11.16 15.91 -15.91
C ALA A 224 12.46 15.11 -16.16
N GLU A 225 13.60 15.58 -15.67
CA GLU A 225 14.89 14.89 -15.75
C GLU A 225 14.83 13.55 -14.99
N THR A 226 14.35 13.57 -13.74
CA THR A 226 14.18 12.36 -12.93
C THR A 226 13.12 11.41 -13.51
N CYS A 227 12.07 11.92 -14.17
CA CYS A 227 11.09 11.08 -14.86
C CYS A 227 11.70 10.29 -16.02
N THR A 228 12.62 10.91 -16.76
CA THR A 228 13.34 10.27 -17.88
C THR A 228 14.22 9.14 -17.35
N GLU A 229 14.99 9.40 -16.30
CA GLU A 229 15.84 8.41 -15.64
C GLU A 229 15.02 7.22 -15.07
N ILE A 230 13.89 7.50 -14.41
CA ILE A 230 13.01 6.44 -13.88
C ILE A 230 12.43 5.61 -15.05
N SER A 231 12.05 6.25 -16.16
CA SER A 231 11.57 5.55 -17.36
C SER A 231 12.63 4.61 -17.93
N GLU A 232 13.87 5.06 -18.04
CA GLU A 232 14.99 4.23 -18.48
C GLU A 232 15.21 3.03 -17.55
N TRP A 233 15.17 3.25 -16.22
CA TRP A 233 15.29 2.16 -15.25
C TRP A 233 14.22 1.08 -15.49
N PHE A 234 12.95 1.48 -15.56
CA PHE A 234 11.88 0.51 -15.74
C PHE A 234 11.90 -0.16 -17.11
N LYS A 235 12.38 0.51 -18.17
CA LYS A 235 12.64 -0.12 -19.48
C LYS A 235 13.71 -1.21 -19.37
N ILE A 236 14.82 -0.95 -18.68
CA ILE A 236 15.89 -1.94 -18.46
C ILE A 236 15.38 -3.14 -17.65
N LEU A 237 14.74 -2.88 -16.50
CA LEU A 237 14.15 -3.91 -15.64
C LEU A 237 13.14 -4.77 -16.40
N ARG A 238 12.25 -4.12 -17.17
CA ARG A 238 11.22 -4.76 -17.99
C ARG A 238 11.81 -5.66 -19.07
N ASN A 239 12.83 -5.21 -19.80
CA ASN A 239 13.46 -6.00 -20.86
C ASN A 239 14.19 -7.22 -20.29
N LYS A 240 14.95 -7.06 -19.21
CA LYS A 240 15.64 -8.18 -18.55
C LYS A 240 14.64 -9.20 -17.94
N LEU A 241 13.53 -8.74 -17.36
CA LEU A 241 12.45 -9.64 -16.90
C LEU A 241 11.81 -10.41 -18.06
N GLU A 242 11.60 -9.75 -19.20
CA GLU A 242 11.10 -10.41 -20.41
C GLU A 242 12.08 -11.48 -20.88
N GLU A 243 13.36 -11.16 -21.04
CA GLU A 243 14.40 -12.11 -21.46
C GLU A 243 14.48 -13.33 -20.53
N LYS A 244 14.57 -13.10 -19.21
CA LYS A 244 14.67 -14.16 -18.19
C LYS A 244 13.48 -15.12 -18.21
N HIS A 245 12.27 -14.62 -18.45
CA HIS A 245 11.04 -15.41 -18.35
C HIS A 245 10.42 -15.83 -19.69
N LYS A 246 10.98 -15.37 -20.81
CA LYS A 246 10.55 -15.73 -22.18
C LYS A 246 10.91 -17.17 -22.53
N ALA A 247 12.10 -17.63 -22.14
CA ALA A 247 12.52 -19.02 -22.37
C ALA A 247 11.67 -20.02 -21.59
N ASP A 248 11.43 -19.73 -20.30
CA ASP A 248 10.70 -20.61 -19.39
C ASP A 248 9.17 -20.45 -19.44
N LYS A 249 8.67 -19.53 -20.29
CA LYS A 249 7.24 -19.17 -20.39
C LYS A 249 6.57 -18.89 -19.02
N CYS A 250 7.31 -18.29 -18.09
CA CYS A 250 6.80 -18.01 -16.76
C CYS A 250 5.68 -16.95 -16.82
N LYS A 251 4.42 -17.39 -16.71
CA LYS A 251 3.22 -16.54 -16.81
C LYS A 251 3.27 -15.35 -15.84
N ALA A 252 3.74 -15.57 -14.61
CA ALA A 252 3.81 -14.52 -13.59
C ALA A 252 4.86 -13.45 -13.94
N GLY A 253 6.02 -13.86 -14.45
CA GLY A 253 7.06 -12.93 -14.91
C GLY A 253 6.58 -12.09 -16.10
N LEU A 254 5.93 -12.72 -17.09
CA LEU A 254 5.38 -12.02 -18.25
C LEU A 254 4.22 -11.08 -17.89
N MET A 255 3.43 -11.41 -16.85
CA MET A 255 2.43 -10.47 -16.32
C MET A 255 3.08 -9.24 -15.66
N LEU A 256 4.22 -9.43 -14.97
CA LEU A 256 4.94 -8.32 -14.35
C LEU A 256 5.51 -7.36 -15.40
N VAL A 257 6.04 -7.90 -16.52
CA VAL A 257 6.45 -7.11 -17.69
C VAL A 257 5.31 -6.22 -18.18
N ARG A 258 4.14 -6.81 -18.45
CA ARG A 258 2.95 -6.04 -18.87
C ARG A 258 2.53 -5.02 -17.82
N PHE A 259 2.62 -5.38 -16.54
CA PHE A 259 2.27 -4.46 -15.45
C PHE A 259 3.16 -3.22 -15.46
N ILE A 260 4.48 -3.37 -15.68
CA ILE A 260 5.41 -2.24 -15.80
C ILE A 260 5.04 -1.35 -16.98
N ASP A 261 4.77 -1.94 -18.14
CA ASP A 261 4.39 -1.20 -19.35
C ASP A 261 3.17 -0.30 -19.08
N PHE A 262 2.09 -0.87 -18.53
CA PHE A 262 0.83 -0.14 -18.35
C PHE A 262 0.77 0.81 -17.15
N ASN A 263 1.40 0.46 -16.03
CA ASN A 263 1.19 1.16 -14.75
C ASN A 263 2.37 2.05 -14.35
N ILE A 264 3.47 2.03 -15.12
CA ILE A 264 4.65 2.85 -14.83
C ILE A 264 5.07 3.60 -16.09
N LEU A 265 5.47 2.88 -17.14
CA LEU A 265 6.04 3.51 -18.33
C LEU A 265 5.02 4.42 -19.04
N ASN A 266 3.76 3.99 -19.15
CA ASN A 266 2.69 4.82 -19.72
C ASN A 266 2.29 6.04 -18.87
N LEU A 267 2.65 6.07 -17.58
CA LEU A 267 2.31 7.18 -16.67
C LEU A 267 3.44 8.20 -16.53
N LEU A 268 4.66 7.86 -16.95
CA LEU A 268 5.79 8.77 -16.95
C LEU A 268 5.77 9.57 -18.25
N PRO A 269 5.77 10.91 -18.19
CA PRO A 269 5.84 11.72 -19.40
C PRO A 269 7.17 11.41 -20.12
N GLU A 270 7.10 11.04 -21.39
CA GLU A 270 8.29 11.01 -22.23
C GLU A 270 8.78 12.46 -22.38
N ALA A 271 10.07 12.70 -22.11
CA ALA A 271 10.71 13.97 -22.44
C ALA A 271 10.60 14.19 -23.97
N GLY A 272 9.53 14.86 -24.39
CA GLY A 272 9.22 15.04 -25.80
C GLY A 272 7.80 15.48 -26.17
N ASN A 273 6.79 15.38 -25.31
CA ASN A 273 5.39 15.69 -25.69
C ASN A 273 4.73 16.91 -25.01
N GLU A 274 5.48 17.78 -24.33
CA GLU A 274 4.96 19.06 -23.82
C GLU A 274 5.42 20.29 -24.65
N ILE A 275 5.65 20.10 -25.95
CA ILE A 275 5.70 21.23 -26.90
C ILE A 275 4.88 20.86 -28.14
N ALA A 276 3.56 20.70 -27.97
CA ALA A 276 2.59 21.06 -29.00
C ALA A 276 1.16 21.02 -28.44
N SER A 277 0.46 22.13 -28.66
CA SER A 277 -1.00 22.25 -28.61
C SER A 277 -1.66 22.59 -27.27
N GLU A 278 -1.23 23.71 -26.68
CA GLU A 278 -2.19 24.77 -26.36
C GLU A 278 -2.85 25.27 -27.67
N ALA A 279 -3.75 24.47 -28.23
CA ALA A 279 -4.72 24.83 -29.26
C ALA A 279 -5.71 23.67 -29.36
N GLY A 280 -6.99 23.96 -29.15
CA GLY A 280 -8.01 22.97 -28.88
C GLY A 280 -8.28 21.96 -30.01
N ASN A 281 -8.85 20.82 -29.63
CA ASN A 281 -10.14 20.38 -30.15
C ASN A 281 -10.69 19.19 -29.34
N GLU A 282 -12.01 19.17 -29.29
CA GLU A 282 -12.87 18.31 -28.49
C GLU A 282 -12.74 16.81 -28.80
N ALA A 283 -13.09 16.02 -27.78
CA ALA A 283 -13.77 14.73 -27.83
C ALA A 283 -13.11 13.58 -28.64
N VAL A 284 -12.54 12.61 -27.91
CA VAL A 284 -12.78 11.19 -28.24
C VAL A 284 -13.12 10.38 -26.98
N ARG A 285 -14.32 9.81 -27.06
CA ARG A 285 -15.04 8.97 -26.11
C ARG A 285 -14.25 7.78 -25.57
N ASN A 286 -14.45 7.54 -24.27
CA ASN A 286 -14.75 6.27 -23.62
C ASN A 286 -14.41 4.98 -24.38
N LYS A 287 -13.43 4.24 -23.86
CA LYS A 287 -13.56 2.78 -23.70
C LYS A 287 -13.19 2.39 -22.27
N ARG A 288 -14.20 2.35 -21.41
CA ARG A 288 -14.20 1.48 -20.23
C ARG A 288 -14.03 0.05 -20.73
N ILE A 289 -12.98 -0.63 -20.31
CA ILE A 289 -12.96 -2.09 -20.30
C ILE A 289 -13.46 -2.50 -18.91
N SER A 290 -14.63 -3.10 -18.87
CA SER A 290 -15.22 -3.75 -17.69
C SER A 290 -14.42 -5.00 -17.33
N PHE A 291 -14.38 -5.31 -16.03
CA PHE A 291 -13.79 -6.51 -15.44
C PHE A 291 -14.32 -7.81 -16.04
#